data_AF-A0A914ZFF1-F1
#
_entry.id   AF-A0A914ZFF1-F1
#
_cell.length_a   1.000
_cell.length_b   1.000
_cell.length_c   1.000
_cell.angle_alpha   90.00
_cell.angle_beta   90.00
_cell.angle_gamma   90.00
#
_symmetry.space_group_name_H-M   'P 1'
#
loop_
_entity.id
_entity.type
_entity.pdbx_description
1 polymer ?
#
loop_
_entity_poly.entity_id
_entity_poly.type
_entity_poly.pdbx_seq_one_letter_code
_entity_poly.pdbx_strand_id
1 'polypeptide(L)'
;MNQLYSCLPRRTITFGTFTIIDYIPPDESKLIIATEKWEDEDANYYIRCIQSLGTVGHFFLDYYLFKMENIKQMTKADGKCDCEWADIVLRSIYLFLKKDISLPSLDLNPTMYDYTKKERFGTTYVPIKTVIITPTKIRFELEEDTVNCRGFRKLGAERILQVKFRDENLQWFPRDPNILKTAMFAPLIDGITVGNKHYYDFGASSSLFREHGTYFFETSDRDEIVDIISGWGNFKYEPAAKLAARLGQYFTSAKEIKTKLRRHEIGILDDYETDDKQFVFSDGVGIIDPAYARQIQTEFRLHYTPSAFQIRCLGCKGMVTVDPYNKNLESNGGKYKVMFRDSQKKFDAKEDGDIDFDVAQFSAPCPVKLHRSFIALLVALARDQGKLEIVEKRLHELLSQSFMDILKSLNDPDAFVKVLKQLPKYFPVAKLASTNLINEPFLRALVEAFAVFNAT
;
A
#
# COMPACT_ATOMS: atom_id res chain seq x y z
N MET A 1 33.39 9.02 -16.52
CA MET A 1 32.21 8.56 -17.31
C MET A 1 32.53 8.41 -18.80
N ASN A 2 33.04 9.42 -19.50
CA ASN A 2 33.19 9.37 -20.98
C ASN A 2 34.19 8.33 -21.54
N GLN A 3 35.28 7.99 -20.83
CA GLN A 3 36.23 6.94 -21.27
C GLN A 3 35.74 5.49 -21.03
N LEU A 4 34.68 5.31 -20.25
CA LEU A 4 34.12 3.98 -19.94
C LEU A 4 33.00 3.58 -20.91
N TYR A 5 32.31 4.56 -21.51
CA TYR A 5 31.28 4.32 -22.52
C TYR A 5 31.83 3.69 -23.81
N SER A 6 33.12 3.87 -24.13
CA SER A 6 33.74 3.38 -25.37
C SER A 6 33.99 1.87 -25.41
N CYS A 7 33.83 1.16 -24.29
CA CYS A 7 34.19 -0.27 -24.18
C CYS A 7 32.98 -1.23 -24.29
N LEU A 8 31.75 -0.72 -24.40
CA LEU A 8 30.54 -1.54 -24.55
C LEU A 8 30.39 -2.01 -26.02
N PRO A 9 30.06 -3.29 -26.29
CA PRO A 9 29.80 -3.76 -27.66
C PRO A 9 28.60 -3.01 -28.26
N ARG A 10 28.84 -2.37 -29.40
CA ARG A 10 27.88 -1.49 -30.07
C ARG A 10 27.63 -1.98 -31.48
N ARG A 11 26.37 -1.97 -31.89
CA ARG A 11 25.94 -2.09 -33.27
C ARG A 11 25.69 -0.70 -33.81
N THR A 12 26.32 -0.36 -34.91
CA THR A 12 26.03 0.90 -35.62
C THR A 12 24.95 0.64 -36.66
N ILE A 13 23.81 1.30 -36.56
CA ILE A 13 22.72 1.25 -37.54
C ILE A 13 22.64 2.60 -38.23
N THR A 14 22.91 2.63 -39.53
CA THR A 14 22.91 3.86 -40.31
C THR A 14 21.67 3.92 -41.19
N PHE A 15 20.88 4.98 -41.04
CA PHE A 15 19.76 5.33 -41.91
C PHE A 15 20.05 6.68 -42.58
N GLY A 16 20.48 6.66 -43.84
CA GLY A 16 20.85 7.88 -44.57
C GLY A 16 21.98 8.65 -43.86
N THR A 17 21.73 9.90 -43.51
CA THR A 17 22.70 10.77 -42.79
C THR A 17 22.70 10.59 -41.27
N PHE A 18 21.84 9.72 -40.72
CA PHE A 18 21.74 9.48 -39.28
C PHE A 18 22.34 8.14 -38.89
N THR A 19 23.25 8.18 -37.92
CA THR A 19 23.90 7.00 -37.35
C THR A 19 23.41 6.80 -35.94
N ILE A 20 22.69 5.71 -35.69
CA ILE A 20 22.27 5.29 -34.36
C ILE A 20 23.27 4.26 -33.85
N ILE A 21 23.87 4.53 -32.69
CA ILE A 21 24.74 3.58 -32.00
C ILE A 21 23.86 2.82 -31.02
N ASP A 22 23.54 1.59 -31.38
CA ASP A 22 22.70 0.68 -30.60
C ASP A 22 23.58 -0.26 -29.76
N TYR A 23 23.14 -0.59 -28.55
CA TYR A 23 23.86 -1.51 -27.68
C TYR A 23 23.52 -2.96 -28.07
N ILE A 24 24.50 -3.87 -28.09
CA ILE A 24 24.22 -5.29 -28.26
C ILE A 24 24.04 -5.88 -26.86
N PRO A 25 22.81 -6.19 -26.42
CA PRO A 25 22.61 -6.87 -25.14
C PRO A 25 23.29 -8.25 -25.18
N PRO A 26 23.97 -8.68 -24.10
CA PRO A 26 24.46 -10.04 -24.01
C PRO A 26 23.27 -11.03 -24.04
N ASP A 27 23.55 -12.25 -24.49
CA ASP A 27 22.59 -13.35 -24.61
C ASP A 27 21.84 -13.58 -23.28
N GLU A 28 20.51 -13.42 -23.28
CA GLU A 28 19.62 -13.57 -22.11
C GLU A 28 19.86 -14.91 -21.39
N SER A 29 20.23 -15.95 -22.13
CA SER A 29 20.52 -17.28 -21.56
C SER A 29 21.68 -17.26 -20.56
N LYS A 30 22.70 -16.43 -20.77
CA LYS A 30 23.87 -16.32 -19.86
C LYS A 30 23.51 -15.63 -18.54
N LEU A 31 22.56 -14.70 -18.61
CA LEU A 31 22.07 -13.95 -17.46
C LEU A 31 21.20 -14.85 -16.56
N ILE A 32 20.33 -15.65 -17.17
CA ILE A 32 19.48 -16.64 -16.50
C ILE A 32 20.35 -17.69 -15.77
N ILE A 33 21.36 -18.24 -16.46
CA ILE A 33 22.27 -19.26 -15.89
C ILE A 33 23.08 -18.72 -14.70
N ALA A 34 23.44 -17.43 -14.70
CA ALA A 34 24.13 -16.81 -13.57
C ALA A 34 23.22 -16.67 -12.34
N THR A 35 21.93 -16.40 -12.55
CA THR A 35 20.94 -16.23 -11.47
C THR A 35 20.41 -17.55 -10.90
N GLU A 36 20.35 -18.63 -11.68
CA GLU A 36 19.87 -19.94 -11.22
C GLU A 36 20.83 -20.66 -10.26
N LYS A 37 22.08 -20.20 -10.15
CA LYS A 37 23.11 -20.83 -9.30
C LYS A 37 23.27 -20.18 -7.91
N TRP A 38 22.44 -19.22 -7.53
CA TRP A 38 22.69 -18.37 -6.35
C TRP A 38 21.73 -18.70 -5.20
N GLU A 39 22.29 -18.91 -4.01
CA GLU A 39 21.55 -19.40 -2.82
C GLU A 39 20.76 -18.29 -2.07
N ASP A 40 21.05 -17.00 -2.29
CA ASP A 40 20.36 -15.88 -1.63
C ASP A 40 19.05 -15.51 -2.36
N GLU A 41 17.93 -15.84 -1.72
CA GLU A 41 16.57 -15.65 -2.26
C GLU A 41 16.16 -14.19 -2.42
N ASP A 42 16.55 -13.34 -1.47
CA ASP A 42 16.25 -11.91 -1.53
C ASP A 42 16.98 -11.31 -2.73
N ALA A 43 18.27 -11.62 -2.88
CA ALA A 43 19.05 -11.17 -4.02
C ALA A 43 18.41 -11.60 -5.36
N ASN A 44 17.97 -12.86 -5.46
CA ASN A 44 17.28 -13.38 -6.65
C ASN A 44 15.99 -12.63 -6.97
N TYR A 45 15.19 -12.29 -5.95
CA TYR A 45 13.98 -11.47 -6.13
C TYR A 45 14.32 -10.09 -6.69
N TYR A 46 15.29 -9.39 -6.08
CA TYR A 46 15.67 -8.03 -6.49
C TYR A 46 16.27 -7.97 -7.91
N ILE A 47 16.99 -9.00 -8.33
CA ILE A 47 17.48 -9.10 -9.71
C ILE A 47 16.31 -9.22 -10.69
N ARG A 48 15.30 -10.02 -10.37
CA ARG A 48 14.07 -10.11 -11.18
C ARG A 48 13.32 -8.77 -11.23
N CYS A 49 13.36 -7.98 -10.16
CA CYS A 49 12.84 -6.61 -10.18
C CYS A 49 13.59 -5.74 -11.21
N ILE A 50 14.92 -5.78 -11.21
CA ILE A 50 15.72 -5.05 -12.20
C ILE A 50 15.36 -5.51 -13.62
N GLN A 51 15.32 -6.82 -13.88
CA GLN A 51 14.96 -7.37 -15.20
C GLN A 51 13.55 -6.92 -15.65
N SER A 52 12.62 -6.73 -14.71
CA SER A 52 11.25 -6.28 -14.99
C SER A 52 11.15 -4.80 -15.42
N LEU A 53 12.23 -4.01 -15.26
CA LEU A 53 12.32 -2.63 -15.74
C LEU A 53 12.61 -2.53 -17.26
N GLY A 54 12.68 -3.66 -17.96
CA GLY A 54 12.95 -3.69 -19.40
C GLY A 54 14.35 -3.15 -19.74
N THR A 55 14.48 -2.37 -20.82
CA THR A 55 15.77 -1.91 -21.35
C THR A 55 16.64 -1.19 -20.32
N VAL A 56 16.02 -0.38 -19.44
CA VAL A 56 16.74 0.34 -18.39
C VAL A 56 17.31 -0.65 -17.37
N GLY A 57 16.52 -1.64 -16.97
CA GLY A 57 16.93 -2.71 -16.08
C GLY A 57 18.12 -3.50 -16.61
N HIS A 58 18.04 -3.93 -17.87
CA HIS A 58 19.13 -4.62 -18.54
C HIS A 58 20.41 -3.78 -18.56
N PHE A 59 20.31 -2.50 -18.91
CA PHE A 59 21.47 -1.59 -18.88
C PHE A 59 22.12 -1.51 -17.50
N PHE A 60 21.32 -1.38 -16.43
CA PHE A 60 21.85 -1.37 -15.07
C PHE A 60 22.56 -2.67 -14.73
N LEU A 61 21.93 -3.81 -15.03
CA LEU A 61 22.51 -5.12 -14.75
C LEU A 61 23.80 -5.34 -15.54
N ASP A 62 23.83 -4.98 -16.81
CA ASP A 62 25.01 -5.06 -17.68
C ASP A 62 26.14 -4.16 -17.17
N TYR A 63 25.82 -2.95 -16.70
CA TYR A 63 26.78 -2.06 -16.07
C TYR A 63 27.41 -2.68 -14.82
N TYR A 64 26.59 -3.30 -13.95
CA TYR A 64 27.08 -3.97 -12.75
C TYR A 64 27.90 -5.22 -13.08
N LEU A 65 27.47 -6.03 -14.05
CA LEU A 65 28.21 -7.21 -14.52
C LEU A 65 29.55 -6.83 -15.17
N PHE A 66 29.60 -5.77 -15.96
CA PHE A 66 30.85 -5.23 -16.52
C PHE A 66 31.79 -4.74 -15.42
N LYS A 67 31.26 -4.03 -14.40
CA LYS A 67 32.05 -3.63 -13.24
C LYS A 67 32.60 -4.86 -12.50
N MET A 68 31.84 -5.94 -12.41
CA MET A 68 32.30 -7.21 -11.83
C MET A 68 33.42 -7.85 -12.63
N GLU A 69 33.32 -7.90 -13.95
CA GLU A 69 34.32 -8.55 -14.80
C GLU A 69 35.67 -7.81 -14.70
N ASN A 70 35.63 -6.48 -14.63
CA ASN A 70 36.82 -5.66 -14.35
C ASN A 70 37.40 -5.94 -12.94
N ILE A 71 36.56 -6.02 -11.90
CA ILE A 71 37.02 -6.31 -10.54
C ILE A 71 37.62 -7.73 -10.47
N LYS A 72 36.99 -8.73 -11.09
CA LYS A 72 37.50 -10.12 -11.18
C LYS A 72 38.85 -10.19 -11.90
N GLN A 73 39.03 -9.42 -12.96
CA GLN A 73 40.32 -9.33 -13.66
C GLN A 73 41.39 -8.68 -12.78
N MET A 74 41.04 -7.67 -11.99
CA MET A 74 41.95 -7.03 -11.03
C MET A 74 42.31 -7.95 -9.86
N THR A 75 41.39 -8.78 -9.36
CA THR A 75 41.64 -9.68 -8.22
C THR A 75 42.32 -11.00 -8.60
N LYS A 76 42.18 -11.48 -9.84
CA LYS A 76 42.99 -12.61 -10.37
C LYS A 76 44.49 -12.30 -10.36
N ALA A 77 44.89 -11.03 -10.37
CA ALA A 77 46.28 -10.62 -10.21
C ALA A 77 46.80 -10.79 -8.76
N ASP A 78 45.92 -10.89 -7.76
CA ASP A 78 46.25 -10.92 -6.32
C ASP A 78 45.97 -12.27 -5.63
N GLY A 79 45.57 -13.31 -6.37
CA GLY A 79 45.53 -14.71 -5.88
C GLY A 79 44.47 -15.02 -4.81
N LYS A 80 43.41 -14.22 -4.65
CA LYS A 80 42.32 -14.48 -3.68
C LYS A 80 41.05 -15.06 -4.34
N CYS A 81 40.38 -15.94 -3.60
CA CYS A 81 39.31 -16.86 -4.02
C CYS A 81 38.06 -16.19 -4.65
N ASP A 82 37.52 -16.81 -5.69
CA ASP A 82 36.43 -16.31 -6.56
C ASP A 82 35.02 -16.30 -5.90
N CYS A 83 34.79 -17.00 -4.79
CA CYS A 83 33.44 -17.25 -4.23
C CYS A 83 32.92 -16.20 -3.22
N GLU A 84 33.78 -15.47 -2.49
CA GLU A 84 33.34 -14.46 -1.51
C GLU A 84 32.88 -13.13 -2.16
N TRP A 85 33.40 -12.78 -3.33
CA TRP A 85 33.15 -11.47 -3.95
C TRP A 85 31.80 -11.35 -4.65
N ALA A 86 31.28 -12.44 -5.21
CA ALA A 86 29.94 -12.46 -5.80
C ALA A 86 28.87 -12.16 -4.72
N ASP A 87 29.02 -12.75 -3.52
CA ASP A 87 28.14 -12.49 -2.37
C ASP A 87 28.27 -11.04 -1.85
N ILE A 88 29.49 -10.51 -1.73
CA ILE A 88 29.72 -9.11 -1.30
C ILE A 88 29.06 -8.11 -2.26
N VAL A 89 29.14 -8.34 -3.57
CA VAL A 89 28.57 -7.42 -4.56
C VAL A 89 27.06 -7.59 -4.69
N LEU A 90 26.53 -8.80 -4.55
CA LEU A 90 25.09 -9.02 -4.41
C LEU A 90 24.53 -8.30 -3.21
N ARG A 91 25.18 -8.47 -2.05
CA ARG A 91 24.90 -7.65 -0.86
C ARG A 91 25.04 -6.18 -1.19
N SER A 92 25.96 -5.74 -2.05
CA SER A 92 26.07 -4.33 -2.43
C SER A 92 24.96 -3.82 -3.37
N ILE A 93 24.43 -4.65 -4.29
CA ILE A 93 23.30 -4.33 -5.16
C ILE A 93 22.00 -4.37 -4.35
N TYR A 94 21.82 -5.41 -3.54
CA TYR A 94 20.77 -5.54 -2.53
C TYR A 94 20.81 -4.35 -1.58
N LEU A 95 21.97 -4.02 -0.99
CA LEU A 95 22.13 -2.85 -0.12
C LEU A 95 21.94 -1.56 -0.90
N PHE A 96 22.30 -1.44 -2.18
CA PHE A 96 22.06 -0.25 -2.99
C PHE A 96 20.56 -0.03 -3.23
N LEU A 97 19.85 -1.05 -3.72
CA LEU A 97 18.39 -1.02 -3.90
C LEU A 97 17.67 -0.79 -2.56
N LYS A 98 18.11 -1.47 -1.50
CA LYS A 98 17.59 -1.30 -0.13
C LYS A 98 17.94 0.07 0.47
N LYS A 99 19.08 0.67 0.12
CA LYS A 99 19.55 1.98 0.62
C LYS A 99 18.91 3.15 -0.13
N ASP A 100 18.55 3.00 -1.40
CA ASP A 100 17.70 3.98 -2.10
C ASP A 100 16.24 3.90 -1.61
N ILE A 101 15.76 2.74 -1.13
CA ILE A 101 14.50 2.62 -0.38
C ILE A 101 14.61 3.24 1.03
N SER A 102 15.82 3.33 1.61
CA SER A 102 16.06 3.83 2.98
C SER A 102 16.80 5.16 3.09
N LEU A 103 16.99 5.91 2.00
CA LEU A 103 17.41 7.31 2.07
C LEU A 103 16.20 8.21 2.35
N PRO A 104 16.30 9.14 3.32
CA PRO A 104 15.15 9.71 4.00
C PRO A 104 14.43 10.73 3.12
N SER A 105 13.11 10.75 3.29
CA SER A 105 12.30 11.96 3.29
C SER A 105 13.13 13.19 3.69
N LEU A 106 13.45 14.05 2.72
CA LEU A 106 13.82 15.42 3.04
C LEU A 106 12.56 16.12 3.54
N ASP A 107 12.68 16.60 4.78
CA ASP A 107 11.72 17.42 5.52
C ASP A 107 10.91 18.40 4.68
N LEU A 108 9.58 18.37 4.87
CA LEU A 108 8.67 19.46 4.53
C LEU A 108 7.53 19.59 5.55
N ASN A 109 7.76 20.49 6.52
CA ASN A 109 6.84 21.26 7.36
C ASN A 109 5.82 20.57 8.32
N PRO A 110 5.70 21.09 9.56
CA PRO A 110 4.78 20.62 10.58
C PRO A 110 3.44 21.33 10.45
N THR A 111 2.43 20.71 9.84
CA THR A 111 0.99 21.06 10.03
C THR A 111 0.12 20.13 9.19
N MET A 112 0.18 18.85 9.51
CA MET A 112 -0.87 17.84 9.34
C MET A 112 -0.30 16.63 10.04
N TYR A 113 -1.06 16.04 10.97
CA TYR A 113 -0.67 14.91 11.84
C TYR A 113 0.54 14.12 11.31
N ASP A 114 1.64 14.20 12.06
CA ASP A 114 2.97 13.66 11.74
C ASP A 114 2.92 12.13 11.56
N TYR A 115 2.64 11.69 10.33
CA TYR A 115 2.84 10.32 9.86
C TYR A 115 4.29 10.08 9.39
N THR A 116 5.20 11.05 9.57
CA THR A 116 6.50 11.10 8.88
C THR A 116 7.73 11.21 9.77
N LYS A 117 7.59 11.07 11.10
CA LYS A 117 8.66 10.42 11.85
C LYS A 117 8.77 8.96 11.39
N LYS A 118 9.45 8.70 10.28
CA LYS A 118 10.12 7.41 10.06
C LYS A 118 11.32 7.34 11.04
N GLU A 119 11.04 7.39 12.35
CA GLU A 119 11.75 6.43 13.19
C GLU A 119 11.48 5.08 12.54
N ARG A 120 12.42 4.14 12.56
CA ARG A 120 12.07 2.73 12.43
C ARG A 120 11.18 2.39 13.63
N PHE A 121 9.95 2.87 13.62
CA PHE A 121 8.91 2.55 14.57
C PHE A 121 8.66 1.09 14.33
N GLY A 122 9.17 0.26 15.24
CA GLY A 122 8.97 -1.17 15.22
C GLY A 122 7.52 -1.52 14.88
N THR A 123 7.38 -2.61 14.13
CA THR A 123 6.14 -3.37 13.88
C THR A 123 4.99 -2.68 13.15
N THR A 124 4.97 -1.37 12.84
CA THR A 124 3.77 -0.75 12.21
C THR A 124 3.69 -0.93 10.70
N TYR A 125 4.82 -0.79 10.00
CA TYR A 125 4.91 -1.04 8.55
C TYR A 125 5.91 -2.16 8.31
N VAL A 126 5.63 -2.98 7.29
CA VAL A 126 6.48 -4.09 6.85
C VAL A 126 6.62 -4.01 5.33
N PRO A 127 7.84 -4.23 4.80
CA PRO A 127 8.05 -4.33 3.37
C PRO A 127 7.42 -5.64 2.88
N ILE A 128 6.65 -5.57 1.80
CA ILE A 128 6.05 -6.75 1.16
C ILE A 128 6.51 -6.83 -0.30
N LYS A 129 7.01 -8.00 -0.68
CA LYS A 129 7.35 -8.32 -2.08
C LYS A 129 6.08 -8.28 -2.93
N THR A 130 6.16 -7.64 -4.10
CA THR A 130 5.03 -7.46 -5.02
C THR A 130 5.34 -8.01 -6.40
N VAL A 131 4.43 -8.81 -6.91
CA VAL A 131 4.46 -9.36 -8.27
C VAL A 131 3.21 -8.91 -9.03
N ILE A 132 3.41 -8.43 -10.26
CA ILE A 132 2.33 -8.10 -11.18
C ILE A 132 2.28 -9.18 -12.26
N ILE A 133 1.17 -9.91 -12.30
CA ILE A 133 0.90 -10.90 -13.34
C ILE A 133 0.10 -10.23 -14.44
N THR A 134 0.64 -10.28 -15.66
CA THR A 134 -0.02 -9.83 -16.89
C THR A 134 -0.35 -11.03 -17.78
N PRO A 135 -1.18 -10.87 -18.82
CA PRO A 135 -1.53 -11.97 -19.72
C PRO A 135 -0.33 -12.71 -20.32
N THR A 136 0.80 -12.01 -20.55
CA THR A 136 1.97 -12.60 -21.22
C THR A 136 3.18 -12.81 -20.32
N LYS A 137 3.26 -12.18 -19.14
CA LYS A 137 4.45 -12.26 -18.29
C LYS A 137 4.17 -12.00 -16.81
N ILE A 138 5.17 -12.33 -16.00
CA ILE A 138 5.21 -12.01 -14.57
C ILE A 138 6.26 -10.90 -14.39
N ARG A 139 5.86 -9.78 -13.79
CA ARG A 139 6.72 -8.65 -13.46
C ARG A 139 6.96 -8.59 -11.96
N PHE A 140 8.21 -8.40 -11.57
CA PHE A 140 8.61 -8.25 -10.18
C PHE A 140 8.79 -6.77 -9.87
N GLU A 141 8.14 -6.30 -8.82
CA GLU A 141 8.21 -4.91 -8.37
C GLU A 141 9.06 -4.81 -7.10
N LEU A 142 9.64 -3.63 -6.84
CA LEU A 142 10.33 -3.40 -5.58
C LEU A 142 9.37 -3.56 -4.40
N GLU A 143 9.89 -3.94 -3.23
CA GLU A 143 9.09 -4.08 -2.03
C GLU A 143 8.37 -2.77 -1.69
N GLU A 144 7.07 -2.87 -1.40
CA GLU A 144 6.25 -1.75 -0.98
C GLU A 144 6.07 -1.79 0.54
N ASP A 145 6.30 -0.66 1.23
CA ASP A 145 5.96 -0.54 2.65
C ASP A 145 4.44 -0.63 2.82
N THR A 146 3.96 -1.67 3.50
CA THR A 146 2.54 -1.86 3.81
C THR A 146 2.29 -1.80 5.31
N VAL A 147 1.06 -1.48 5.73
CA VAL A 147 0.69 -1.56 7.15
C VAL A 147 0.75 -3.03 7.58
N ASN A 148 1.47 -3.30 8.69
CA ASN A 148 1.63 -4.62 9.26
C ASN A 148 0.32 -5.10 9.91
N CYS A 149 -0.60 -5.58 9.07
CA CYS A 149 -1.91 -6.05 9.48
C CYS A 149 -1.83 -7.33 10.34
N ARG A 150 -2.96 -7.70 10.95
CA ARG A 150 -3.03 -8.88 11.82
C ARG A 150 -2.60 -10.17 11.12
N GLY A 151 -2.97 -10.34 9.86
CA GLY A 151 -2.56 -11.47 9.04
C GLY A 151 -1.04 -11.55 8.95
N PHE A 152 -0.36 -10.44 8.63
CA PHE A 152 1.10 -10.42 8.50
C PHE A 152 1.81 -10.67 9.83
N ARG A 153 1.29 -10.12 10.93
CA ARG A 153 1.85 -10.39 12.28
C ARG A 153 1.74 -11.85 12.69
N LYS A 154 0.65 -12.54 12.31
CA LYS A 154 0.43 -13.95 12.63
C LYS A 154 1.17 -14.91 11.69
N LEU A 155 1.33 -14.53 10.42
CA LEU A 155 1.91 -15.39 9.38
C LEU A 155 3.43 -15.20 9.21
N GLY A 156 3.97 -14.05 9.63
CA GLY A 156 5.29 -13.60 9.24
C GLY A 156 5.22 -12.86 7.89
N ALA A 157 5.51 -11.56 7.89
CA ALA A 157 5.40 -10.72 6.69
C ALA A 157 6.35 -11.16 5.56
N GLU A 158 7.47 -11.76 5.92
CA GLU A 158 8.49 -12.32 5.01
C GLU A 158 7.99 -13.52 4.19
N ARG A 159 6.96 -14.23 4.68
CA ARG A 159 6.30 -15.34 3.98
C ARG A 159 5.17 -14.87 3.06
N ILE A 160 4.95 -13.56 2.96
CA ILE A 160 3.84 -12.99 2.19
C ILE A 160 4.34 -12.39 0.88
N LEU A 161 3.63 -12.74 -0.20
CA LEU A 161 3.83 -12.19 -1.53
C LEU A 161 2.55 -11.52 -2.00
N GLN A 162 2.62 -10.22 -2.31
CA GLN A 162 1.48 -9.51 -2.88
C GLN A 162 1.43 -9.74 -4.39
N VAL A 163 0.31 -10.26 -4.88
CA VAL A 163 0.09 -10.51 -6.31
C VAL A 163 -0.99 -9.56 -6.83
N LYS A 164 -0.70 -8.83 -7.91
CA LYS A 164 -1.65 -7.93 -8.60
C LYS A 164 -1.84 -8.42 -10.04
N PHE A 165 -3.07 -8.53 -10.51
CA PHE A 165 -3.39 -8.87 -11.89
C PHE A 165 -3.65 -7.58 -12.69
N ARG A 166 -2.82 -7.33 -13.71
CA ARG A 166 -2.91 -6.15 -14.58
C ARG A 166 -2.80 -6.50 -16.06
N ASP A 167 -3.33 -5.65 -16.93
CA ASP A 167 -3.01 -5.72 -18.35
C ASP A 167 -1.54 -5.29 -18.62
N GLU A 168 -1.02 -5.51 -19.82
CA GLU A 168 0.38 -5.19 -20.17
C GLU A 168 0.74 -3.71 -19.99
N ASN A 169 -0.24 -2.83 -20.17
CA ASN A 169 -0.16 -1.39 -19.94
C ASN A 169 -0.42 -0.97 -18.47
N LEU A 170 -0.47 -1.95 -17.56
CA LEU A 170 -0.77 -1.80 -16.13
C LEU A 170 -2.20 -1.31 -15.82
N GLN A 171 -3.11 -1.33 -16.79
CA GLN A 171 -4.52 -1.07 -16.57
C GLN A 171 -5.23 -2.30 -15.99
N TRP A 172 -6.54 -2.19 -15.82
CA TRP A 172 -7.36 -3.29 -15.33
C TRP A 172 -7.23 -4.51 -16.23
N PHE A 173 -7.02 -5.66 -15.59
CA PHE A 173 -6.88 -6.96 -16.24
C PHE A 173 -8.04 -7.23 -17.22
N PRO A 174 -7.76 -7.74 -18.43
CA PRO A 174 -8.79 -8.01 -19.42
C PRO A 174 -9.79 -9.07 -18.93
N ARG A 175 -11.07 -8.90 -19.27
CA ARG A 175 -12.15 -9.85 -18.90
C ARG A 175 -12.34 -10.99 -19.90
N ASP A 176 -11.35 -11.27 -20.74
CA ASP A 176 -11.41 -12.37 -21.70
C ASP A 176 -11.34 -13.72 -20.96
N PRO A 177 -12.29 -14.66 -21.15
CA PRO A 177 -12.33 -15.91 -20.42
C PRO A 177 -11.08 -16.79 -20.57
N ASN A 178 -10.44 -16.79 -21.74
CA ASN A 178 -9.25 -17.60 -21.97
C ASN A 178 -8.05 -17.02 -21.22
N ILE A 179 -7.90 -15.69 -21.28
CA ILE A 179 -6.84 -14.98 -20.54
C ILE A 179 -7.05 -15.12 -19.03
N LEU A 180 -8.29 -15.03 -18.53
CA LEU A 180 -8.60 -15.25 -17.13
C LEU A 180 -8.21 -16.67 -16.69
N LYS A 181 -8.48 -17.67 -17.52
CA LYS A 181 -8.14 -19.06 -17.21
C LYS A 181 -6.63 -19.29 -17.12
N THR A 182 -5.86 -18.80 -18.09
CA THR A 182 -4.43 -19.08 -18.17
C THR A 182 -3.60 -18.18 -17.26
N ALA A 183 -3.87 -16.88 -17.24
CA ALA A 183 -3.02 -15.91 -16.57
C ALA A 183 -3.51 -15.50 -15.17
N MET A 184 -4.76 -15.80 -14.79
CA MET A 184 -5.28 -15.49 -13.45
C MET A 184 -5.63 -16.76 -12.65
N PHE A 185 -6.43 -17.68 -13.20
CA PHE A 185 -6.84 -18.87 -12.45
C PHE A 185 -5.71 -19.85 -12.21
N ALA A 186 -4.80 -20.08 -13.16
CA ALA A 186 -3.67 -20.98 -12.92
C ALA A 186 -2.79 -20.49 -11.75
N PRO A 187 -2.33 -19.22 -11.67
CA PRO A 187 -1.63 -18.72 -10.48
C PRO A 187 -2.43 -18.83 -9.18
N LEU A 188 -3.75 -18.61 -9.19
CA LEU A 188 -4.59 -18.70 -8.00
C LEU A 188 -4.77 -20.16 -7.52
N ILE A 189 -4.87 -21.11 -8.46
CA ILE A 189 -5.14 -22.54 -8.18
C ILE A 189 -3.86 -23.32 -7.94
N ASP A 190 -2.81 -23.05 -8.70
CA ASP A 190 -1.56 -23.82 -8.67
C ASP A 190 -0.47 -23.11 -7.86
N GLY A 191 -0.68 -21.85 -7.50
CA GLY A 191 0.34 -21.02 -6.85
C GLY A 191 1.36 -20.45 -7.83
N ILE A 192 2.35 -19.75 -7.29
CA ILE A 192 3.50 -19.23 -8.04
C ILE A 192 4.80 -19.55 -7.33
N THR A 193 5.82 -19.90 -8.11
CA THR A 193 7.17 -20.15 -7.60
C THR A 193 8.04 -18.92 -7.83
N VAL A 194 8.66 -18.43 -6.77
CA VAL A 194 9.64 -17.34 -6.81
C VAL A 194 10.92 -17.85 -6.16
N GLY A 195 11.97 -18.03 -6.98
CA GLY A 195 13.18 -18.71 -6.53
C GLY A 195 12.90 -20.18 -6.20
N ASN A 196 13.28 -20.61 -5.00
CA ASN A 196 13.02 -21.94 -4.43
C ASN A 196 11.71 -21.99 -3.60
N LYS A 197 11.02 -20.87 -3.43
CA LYS A 197 9.82 -20.75 -2.60
C LYS A 197 8.57 -20.83 -3.45
N HIS A 198 7.59 -21.56 -2.93
CA HIS A 198 6.29 -21.69 -3.55
C HIS A 198 5.23 -20.99 -2.72
N TYR A 199 4.38 -20.23 -3.39
CA TYR A 199 3.41 -19.35 -2.79
C TYR A 199 2.02 -19.72 -3.28
N TYR A 200 1.06 -19.90 -2.38
CA TYR A 200 -0.33 -20.17 -2.71
C TYR A 200 -1.24 -18.99 -2.34
N ASP A 201 -2.32 -18.79 -3.09
CA ASP A 201 -3.32 -17.78 -2.73
C ASP A 201 -3.86 -18.03 -1.31
N PHE A 202 -3.86 -16.97 -0.51
CA PHE A 202 -4.29 -17.02 0.88
C PHE A 202 -5.50 -16.11 1.12
N GLY A 203 -5.49 -14.92 0.53
CA GLY A 203 -6.62 -14.00 0.58
C GLY A 203 -6.23 -12.54 0.46
N ALA A 204 -7.24 -11.68 0.42
CA ALA A 204 -7.03 -10.26 0.16
C ALA A 204 -7.78 -9.38 1.16
N SER A 205 -7.26 -8.18 1.39
CA SER A 205 -8.06 -7.09 1.94
C SER A 205 -9.11 -6.64 0.92
N SER A 206 -10.20 -6.01 1.37
CA SER A 206 -11.24 -5.52 0.44
C SER A 206 -10.75 -4.40 -0.49
N SER A 207 -9.69 -3.67 -0.12
CA SER A 207 -9.04 -2.70 -1.02
C SER A 207 -8.21 -3.42 -2.08
N LEU A 208 -7.36 -4.36 -1.66
CA LEU A 208 -6.51 -5.09 -2.60
C LEU A 208 -7.34 -5.90 -3.61
N PHE A 209 -8.46 -6.49 -3.18
CA PHE A 209 -9.38 -7.20 -4.07
C PHE A 209 -9.98 -6.29 -5.17
N ARG A 210 -10.37 -5.06 -4.80
CA ARG A 210 -10.86 -4.04 -5.77
C ARG A 210 -9.78 -3.60 -6.74
N GLU A 211 -8.52 -3.73 -6.36
CA GLU A 211 -7.36 -3.50 -7.20
C GLU A 211 -6.95 -4.74 -8.00
N HIS A 212 -7.78 -5.80 -8.06
CA HIS A 212 -7.46 -7.08 -8.70
C HIS A 212 -6.17 -7.70 -8.14
N GLY A 213 -6.00 -7.67 -6.82
CA GLY A 213 -4.88 -8.32 -6.17
C GLY A 213 -5.29 -9.22 -5.01
N THR A 214 -4.32 -10.00 -4.54
CA THR A 214 -4.45 -10.88 -3.38
C THR A 214 -3.08 -11.12 -2.75
N TYR A 215 -3.05 -11.61 -1.51
CA TYR A 215 -1.83 -12.04 -0.85
C TYR A 215 -1.69 -13.55 -1.01
N PHE A 216 -0.50 -13.95 -1.43
CA PHE A 216 -0.08 -15.33 -1.42
C PHE A 216 0.82 -15.58 -0.22
N PHE A 217 0.80 -16.82 0.25
CA PHE A 217 1.55 -17.28 1.42
C PHE A 217 2.52 -18.39 1.04
N GLU A 218 3.75 -18.25 1.52
CA GLU A 218 4.83 -19.22 1.33
C GLU A 218 4.55 -20.50 2.13
N THR A 219 4.32 -21.61 1.43
CA THR A 219 4.27 -22.94 2.04
C THR A 219 4.53 -24.04 1.03
N SER A 220 5.13 -25.14 1.49
CA SER A 220 5.27 -26.38 0.72
C SER A 220 4.03 -27.27 0.80
N ASP A 221 3.14 -27.03 1.78
CA ASP A 221 1.96 -27.83 2.03
C ASP A 221 0.71 -26.95 2.07
N ARG A 222 -0.19 -27.16 1.09
CA ARG A 222 -1.44 -26.41 1.00
C ARG A 222 -2.35 -26.65 2.20
N ASP A 223 -2.24 -27.79 2.88
CA ASP A 223 -3.06 -28.08 4.06
C ASP A 223 -2.72 -27.15 5.24
N GLU A 224 -1.51 -26.59 5.30
CA GLU A 224 -1.13 -25.55 6.28
C GLU A 224 -2.06 -24.34 6.21
N ILE A 225 -2.49 -23.94 5.00
CA ILE A 225 -3.40 -22.80 4.82
C ILE A 225 -4.76 -23.10 5.46
N VAL A 226 -5.26 -24.33 5.28
CA VAL A 226 -6.54 -24.77 5.83
C VAL A 226 -6.48 -24.78 7.36
N ASP A 227 -5.38 -25.26 7.93
CA ASP A 227 -5.16 -25.31 9.37
C ASP A 227 -5.05 -23.91 9.98
N ILE A 228 -4.30 -23.01 9.34
CA ILE A 228 -4.18 -21.61 9.78
C ILE A 228 -5.55 -20.93 9.79
N ILE A 229 -6.29 -21.02 8.69
CA ILE A 229 -7.62 -20.42 8.57
C ILE A 229 -8.56 -21.03 9.63
N SER A 230 -8.53 -22.34 9.81
CA SER A 230 -9.34 -23.03 10.81
C SER A 230 -8.96 -22.64 12.25
N GLY A 231 -7.71 -22.26 12.48
CA GLY A 231 -7.21 -21.72 13.74
C GLY A 231 -7.66 -20.28 14.02
N TRP A 232 -7.92 -19.48 12.99
CA TRP A 232 -8.39 -18.10 13.16
C TRP A 232 -9.83 -18.02 13.69
N GLY A 233 -10.69 -18.95 13.28
CA GLY A 233 -12.07 -18.98 13.74
C GLY A 233 -12.94 -19.99 13.04
N ASN A 234 -14.16 -20.12 13.54
CA ASN A 234 -15.22 -20.88 12.87
C ASN A 234 -15.93 -19.98 11.87
N PHE A 235 -15.65 -20.18 10.60
CA PHE A 235 -16.39 -19.56 9.51
C PHE A 235 -17.61 -20.43 9.18
N LYS A 236 -18.82 -19.92 9.45
CA LYS A 236 -20.06 -20.60 9.06
C LYS A 236 -20.09 -20.81 7.54
N TYR A 237 -20.78 -21.86 7.09
CA TYR A 237 -21.01 -22.08 5.65
C TYR A 237 -21.75 -20.87 5.07
N GLU A 238 -21.08 -20.15 4.19
CA GLU A 238 -21.55 -18.90 3.62
C GLU A 238 -21.17 -18.81 2.14
N PRO A 239 -21.84 -17.93 1.37
CA PRO A 239 -21.39 -17.57 0.04
C PRO A 239 -19.91 -17.18 0.04
N ALA A 240 -19.16 -17.67 -0.96
CA ALA A 240 -17.72 -17.47 -1.07
C ALA A 240 -17.29 -16.00 -0.91
N ALA A 241 -18.06 -15.05 -1.46
CA ALA A 241 -17.79 -13.62 -1.33
C ALA A 241 -17.84 -13.13 0.13
N LYS A 242 -18.76 -13.64 0.95
CA LYS A 242 -18.81 -13.29 2.38
C LYS A 242 -17.67 -13.92 3.15
N LEU A 243 -17.33 -15.17 2.84
CA LEU A 243 -16.17 -15.85 3.44
C LEU A 243 -14.87 -15.10 3.14
N ALA A 244 -14.64 -14.72 1.87
CA ALA A 244 -13.49 -13.91 1.47
C ALA A 244 -13.46 -12.56 2.21
N ALA A 245 -14.61 -11.89 2.35
CA ALA A 245 -14.70 -10.64 3.10
C ALA A 245 -14.39 -10.82 4.62
N ARG A 246 -14.70 -11.99 5.19
CA ARG A 246 -14.40 -12.31 6.59
C ARG A 246 -12.93 -12.59 6.82
N LEU A 247 -12.31 -13.39 5.95
CA LEU A 247 -10.86 -13.65 5.95
C LEU A 247 -10.08 -12.36 5.72
N GLY A 248 -10.55 -11.52 4.79
CA GLY A 248 -9.97 -10.20 4.50
C GLY A 248 -9.94 -9.23 5.67
N GLN A 249 -10.62 -9.52 6.79
CA GLN A 249 -10.50 -8.74 8.02
C GLN A 249 -9.11 -8.83 8.64
N TYR A 250 -8.43 -9.98 8.53
CA TYR A 250 -7.04 -10.15 8.98
C TYR A 250 -6.06 -9.30 8.16
N PHE A 251 -6.39 -9.07 6.88
CA PHE A 251 -5.58 -8.29 5.94
C PHE A 251 -5.96 -6.81 5.88
N THR A 252 -6.88 -6.35 6.73
CA THR A 252 -7.23 -4.92 6.78
C THR A 252 -6.03 -4.13 7.28
N SER A 253 -5.68 -3.05 6.58
CA SER A 253 -4.68 -2.07 7.02
C SER A 253 -5.14 -1.37 8.30
N ALA A 254 -4.86 -2.00 9.43
CA ALA A 254 -5.23 -1.54 10.76
C ALA A 254 -4.02 -1.67 11.67
N LYS A 255 -3.82 -0.65 12.50
CA LYS A 255 -2.69 -0.59 13.43
C LYS A 255 -3.08 -1.28 14.74
N GLU A 256 -2.22 -2.18 15.17
CA GLU A 256 -2.33 -2.88 16.44
C GLU A 256 -2.16 -1.93 17.63
N ILE A 257 -2.98 -2.11 18.66
CA ILE A 257 -2.77 -1.53 19.99
C ILE A 257 -1.88 -2.50 20.78
N LYS A 258 -0.76 -1.99 21.31
CA LYS A 258 0.18 -2.73 22.17
C LYS A 258 -0.48 -3.17 23.46
N THR A 259 -1.39 -2.36 23.99
CA THR A 259 -2.19 -2.74 25.16
C THR A 259 -3.24 -3.78 24.76
N LYS A 260 -2.89 -5.06 24.93
CA LYS A 260 -3.75 -6.20 24.64
C LYS A 260 -5.00 -6.20 25.52
N LEU A 261 -6.08 -6.71 24.94
CA LEU A 261 -7.30 -7.03 25.68
C LEU A 261 -7.25 -8.48 26.14
N ARG A 262 -7.93 -8.79 27.24
CA ARG A 262 -8.23 -10.17 27.63
C ARG A 262 -9.68 -10.49 27.32
N ARG A 263 -9.99 -11.77 27.11
CA ARG A 263 -11.35 -12.20 26.75
C ARG A 263 -12.44 -11.72 27.72
N HIS A 264 -12.14 -11.69 29.02
CA HIS A 264 -13.08 -11.22 30.05
C HIS A 264 -13.31 -9.70 30.06
N GLU A 265 -12.44 -8.93 29.41
CA GLU A 265 -12.55 -7.46 29.26
C GLU A 265 -13.39 -7.07 28.04
N ILE A 266 -13.87 -8.06 27.26
CA ILE A 266 -14.70 -7.87 26.08
C ILE A 266 -16.13 -8.33 26.38
N GLY A 267 -17.08 -7.42 26.28
CA GLY A 267 -18.51 -7.69 26.41
C GLY A 267 -19.23 -7.76 25.06
N ILE A 268 -20.43 -8.34 25.05
CA ILE A 268 -21.39 -8.26 23.95
C ILE A 268 -22.67 -7.59 24.48
N LEU A 269 -23.24 -6.69 23.68
CA LEU A 269 -24.51 -6.00 23.90
C LEU A 269 -25.50 -6.38 22.80
N ASP A 270 -26.78 -6.42 23.13
CA ASP A 270 -27.85 -6.56 22.15
C ASP A 270 -27.90 -5.34 21.23
N ASP A 271 -28.28 -5.52 19.97
CA ASP A 271 -28.51 -4.38 19.09
C ASP A 271 -29.78 -3.59 19.48
N TYR A 272 -29.77 -2.28 19.24
CA TYR A 272 -30.98 -1.47 19.26
C TYR A 272 -31.74 -1.69 17.96
N GLU A 273 -32.79 -2.48 18.01
CA GLU A 273 -33.62 -2.85 16.87
C GLU A 273 -35.10 -2.52 17.13
N THR A 274 -35.88 -2.45 16.05
CA THR A 274 -37.35 -2.44 16.16
C THR A 274 -37.85 -3.79 16.69
N ASP A 275 -39.02 -3.81 17.35
CA ASP A 275 -39.60 -5.05 17.89
C ASP A 275 -39.78 -6.15 16.82
N ASP A 276 -40.01 -5.75 15.58
CA ASP A 276 -40.15 -6.64 14.41
C ASP A 276 -38.82 -7.02 13.73
N LYS A 277 -37.68 -6.53 14.25
CA LYS A 277 -36.31 -6.72 13.75
C LYS A 277 -36.08 -6.29 12.30
N GLN A 278 -36.95 -5.43 11.74
CA GLN A 278 -36.75 -4.91 10.38
C GLN A 278 -35.62 -3.90 10.30
N PHE A 279 -35.39 -3.13 11.37
CA PHE A 279 -34.36 -2.09 11.40
C PHE A 279 -33.47 -2.24 12.62
N VAL A 280 -32.16 -2.18 12.36
CA VAL A 280 -31.12 -2.19 13.39
C VAL A 280 -30.47 -0.80 13.43
N PHE A 281 -30.77 -0.02 14.45
CA PHE A 281 -30.28 1.36 14.61
C PHE A 281 -28.82 1.42 15.06
N SER A 282 -28.31 0.36 15.68
CA SER A 282 -26.93 0.27 16.17
C SER A 282 -26.00 -0.60 15.32
N ASP A 283 -26.39 -0.92 14.08
CA ASP A 283 -25.65 -1.86 13.23
C ASP A 283 -24.18 -1.43 13.12
N GLY A 284 -23.30 -2.30 13.64
CA GLY A 284 -21.88 -2.11 13.53
C GLY A 284 -21.26 -1.17 14.57
N VAL A 285 -22.00 -0.71 15.58
CA VAL A 285 -21.52 0.30 16.57
C VAL A 285 -21.58 -0.21 18.01
N GLY A 286 -20.40 -0.44 18.60
CA GLY A 286 -20.21 -0.81 20.00
C GLY A 286 -19.72 0.34 20.87
N ILE A 287 -19.32 0.03 22.10
CA ILE A 287 -18.89 1.00 23.12
C ILE A 287 -17.45 0.69 23.56
N ILE A 288 -16.65 1.72 23.80
CA ILE A 288 -15.30 1.64 24.35
C ILE A 288 -15.20 2.45 25.64
N ASP A 289 -14.47 1.92 26.61
CA ASP A 289 -14.17 2.56 27.88
C ASP A 289 -13.37 3.87 27.69
N PRO A 290 -13.74 4.97 28.37
CA PRO A 290 -13.00 6.23 28.27
C PRO A 290 -11.53 6.12 28.71
N ALA A 291 -11.19 5.28 29.69
CA ALA A 291 -9.80 5.08 30.10
C ALA A 291 -9.02 4.27 29.04
N TYR A 292 -9.62 3.24 28.46
CA TYR A 292 -9.01 2.50 27.36
C TYR A 292 -8.84 3.37 26.09
N ALA A 293 -9.80 4.23 25.78
CA ALA A 293 -9.69 5.20 24.69
C ALA A 293 -8.53 6.20 24.90
N ARG A 294 -8.29 6.64 26.14
CA ARG A 294 -7.12 7.48 26.50
C ARG A 294 -5.80 6.73 26.35
N GLN A 295 -5.77 5.43 26.65
CA GLN A 295 -4.59 4.59 26.41
C GLN A 295 -4.27 4.52 24.91
N ILE A 296 -5.28 4.29 24.06
CA ILE A 296 -5.12 4.33 22.59
C ILE A 296 -4.61 5.70 22.13
N GLN A 297 -5.17 6.79 22.64
CA GLN A 297 -4.71 8.16 22.35
C GLN A 297 -3.22 8.35 22.68
N THR A 298 -2.78 7.87 23.84
CA THR A 298 -1.37 7.95 24.27
C THR A 298 -0.47 7.13 23.35
N GLU A 299 -0.89 5.92 23.00
CA GLU A 299 -0.11 5.02 22.14
C GLU A 299 0.01 5.53 20.70
N PHE A 300 -1.04 6.19 20.19
CA PHE A 300 -1.05 6.84 18.88
C PHE A 300 -0.44 8.24 18.93
N ARG A 301 -0.03 8.72 20.11
CA ARG A 301 0.53 10.06 20.33
C ARG A 301 -0.39 11.17 19.79
N LEU A 302 -1.70 11.00 19.95
CA LEU A 302 -2.70 11.98 19.47
C LEU A 302 -2.82 13.13 20.47
N HIS A 303 -3.10 14.34 19.98
CA HIS A 303 -3.28 15.53 20.84
C HIS A 303 -4.66 15.60 21.51
N TYR A 304 -5.60 14.74 21.11
CA TYR A 304 -6.94 14.64 21.67
C TYR A 304 -7.32 13.17 21.80
N THR A 305 -8.29 12.85 22.65
CA THR A 305 -8.88 11.50 22.71
C THR A 305 -9.99 11.39 21.67
N PRO A 306 -9.88 10.52 20.66
CA PRO A 306 -10.95 10.32 19.68
C PRO A 306 -12.22 9.80 20.35
N SER A 307 -13.37 10.29 19.88
CA SER A 307 -14.68 9.86 20.37
C SER A 307 -15.16 8.57 19.73
N ALA A 308 -14.60 8.18 18.57
CA ALA A 308 -14.91 6.94 17.91
C ALA A 308 -13.69 6.32 17.21
N PHE A 309 -13.68 5.00 17.12
CA PHE A 309 -12.64 4.21 16.48
C PHE A 309 -13.27 3.19 15.54
N GLN A 310 -12.75 3.08 14.32
CA GLN A 310 -13.03 1.96 13.43
C GLN A 310 -12.08 0.82 13.78
N ILE A 311 -12.64 -0.32 14.20
CA ILE A 311 -11.86 -1.39 14.83
C ILE A 311 -12.06 -2.72 14.15
N ARG A 312 -11.05 -3.58 14.27
CA ARG A 312 -11.04 -5.02 13.99
C ARG A 312 -10.55 -5.66 15.29
N CYS A 313 -11.29 -6.59 15.86
CA CYS A 313 -10.91 -7.28 17.09
C CYS A 313 -11.55 -8.67 17.06
N LEU A 314 -10.76 -9.74 17.16
CA LEU A 314 -11.27 -11.11 16.93
C LEU A 314 -12.03 -11.19 15.60
N GLY A 315 -13.24 -11.76 15.59
CA GLY A 315 -14.17 -11.74 14.47
C GLY A 315 -15.13 -10.55 14.45
N CYS A 316 -14.92 -9.54 15.29
CA CYS A 316 -15.72 -8.32 15.35
C CYS A 316 -15.16 -7.22 14.44
N LYS A 317 -16.05 -6.56 13.70
CA LYS A 317 -15.73 -5.43 12.81
C LYS A 317 -16.82 -4.37 12.87
N GLY A 318 -16.39 -3.13 13.03
CA GLY A 318 -17.29 -1.98 13.03
C GLY A 318 -16.63 -0.74 13.62
N MET A 319 -17.45 0.07 14.28
CA MET A 319 -17.06 1.23 15.06
C MET A 319 -17.24 0.95 16.56
N VAL A 320 -16.43 1.57 17.40
CA VAL A 320 -16.71 1.71 18.83
C VAL A 320 -16.68 3.18 19.20
N THR A 321 -17.63 3.61 20.01
CA THR A 321 -17.75 5.01 20.48
C THR A 321 -17.48 5.09 21.97
N VAL A 322 -16.80 6.13 22.40
CA VAL A 322 -16.60 6.42 23.83
C VAL A 322 -17.95 6.76 24.44
N ASP A 323 -18.35 6.05 25.50
CA ASP A 323 -19.54 6.42 26.29
C ASP A 323 -19.16 7.57 27.24
N PRO A 324 -19.62 8.81 26.98
CA PRO A 324 -19.22 9.97 27.79
C PRO A 324 -19.79 9.91 29.22
N TYR A 325 -20.82 9.10 29.46
CA TYR A 325 -21.44 8.94 30.77
C TYR A 325 -21.01 7.65 31.46
N ASN A 326 -20.20 6.83 30.79
CA ASN A 326 -19.67 5.55 31.28
C ASN A 326 -20.75 4.58 31.79
N LYS A 327 -22.03 4.81 31.50
CA LYS A 327 -23.17 4.12 32.12
C LYS A 327 -23.15 2.63 31.85
N ASN A 328 -22.81 2.25 30.62
CA ASN A 328 -22.81 0.85 30.18
C ASN A 328 -21.64 0.05 30.77
N LEU A 329 -20.57 0.71 31.20
CA LEU A 329 -19.35 0.05 31.69
C LEU A 329 -19.26 0.11 33.22
N GLU A 330 -19.71 1.21 33.83
CA GLU A 330 -19.86 1.35 35.29
C GLU A 330 -20.92 0.40 35.85
N SER A 331 -22.04 0.21 35.14
CA SER A 331 -23.05 -0.79 35.53
C SER A 331 -22.50 -2.22 35.59
N ASN A 332 -21.38 -2.47 34.91
CA ASN A 332 -20.68 -3.74 34.88
C ASN A 332 -19.47 -3.80 35.83
N GLY A 333 -19.34 -2.85 36.76
CA GLY A 333 -18.26 -2.79 37.74
C GLY A 333 -16.87 -2.50 37.14
N GLY A 334 -16.81 -1.89 35.96
CA GLY A 334 -15.55 -1.61 35.26
C GLY A 334 -14.87 -2.85 34.67
N LYS A 335 -15.62 -3.97 34.54
CA LYS A 335 -15.09 -5.24 34.03
C LYS A 335 -14.70 -5.19 32.55
N TYR A 336 -15.47 -4.49 31.73
CA TYR A 336 -15.29 -4.46 30.28
C TYR A 336 -14.54 -3.20 29.85
N LYS A 337 -13.57 -3.35 28.96
CA LYS A 337 -12.90 -2.23 28.26
C LYS A 337 -13.57 -1.91 26.93
N VAL A 338 -14.17 -2.92 26.31
CA VAL A 338 -14.89 -2.79 25.04
C VAL A 338 -16.12 -3.69 25.08
N MET A 339 -17.24 -3.17 24.60
CA MET A 339 -18.46 -3.94 24.43
C MET A 339 -18.89 -3.87 22.96
N PHE A 340 -18.85 -5.00 22.27
CA PHE A 340 -19.34 -5.09 20.89
C PHE A 340 -20.83 -5.37 20.84
N ARG A 341 -21.46 -5.19 19.68
CA ARG A 341 -22.82 -5.66 19.43
C ARG A 341 -22.84 -6.93 18.59
N ASP A 342 -23.95 -7.67 18.64
CA ASP A 342 -24.12 -8.88 17.84
C ASP A 342 -23.93 -8.62 16.33
N SER A 343 -24.45 -7.50 15.82
CA SER A 343 -24.23 -7.04 14.45
C SER A 343 -22.76 -6.89 14.07
N GLN A 344 -21.86 -6.62 15.02
CA GLN A 344 -20.42 -6.49 14.77
C GLN A 344 -19.72 -7.83 14.62
N LYS A 345 -20.28 -8.92 15.19
CA LYS A 345 -19.66 -10.24 15.23
C LYS A 345 -19.84 -10.96 13.89
N LYS A 346 -18.81 -10.94 13.05
CA LYS A 346 -18.86 -11.53 11.71
C LYS A 346 -18.52 -13.02 11.70
N PHE A 347 -17.70 -13.49 12.62
CA PHE A 347 -17.41 -14.92 12.83
C PHE A 347 -16.95 -15.17 14.27
N ASP A 348 -16.97 -16.44 14.69
CA ASP A 348 -16.49 -16.86 16.02
C ASP A 348 -14.97 -17.11 15.96
N ALA A 349 -14.17 -16.14 16.43
CA ALA A 349 -12.73 -16.34 16.53
C ALA A 349 -12.38 -17.33 17.65
N LYS A 350 -11.34 -18.14 17.44
CA LYS A 350 -10.82 -19.12 18.41
C LYS A 350 -9.65 -18.60 19.26
N GLU A 351 -9.29 -17.33 19.08
CA GLU A 351 -8.15 -16.73 19.76
C GLU A 351 -8.42 -16.56 21.26
N ASP A 352 -7.56 -17.17 22.07
CA ASP A 352 -7.57 -17.13 23.53
C ASP A 352 -6.33 -16.39 24.07
N GLY A 353 -6.42 -15.84 25.28
CA GLY A 353 -5.32 -15.13 25.95
C GLY A 353 -5.30 -13.63 25.65
N ASP A 354 -4.16 -13.15 25.14
CA ASP A 354 -3.95 -11.75 24.76
C ASP A 354 -4.53 -11.50 23.36
N ILE A 355 -5.51 -10.60 23.29
CA ILE A 355 -6.31 -10.35 22.11
C ILE A 355 -5.84 -9.07 21.43
N ASP A 356 -5.58 -9.20 20.12
CA ASP A 356 -5.28 -8.09 19.23
C ASP A 356 -6.51 -7.17 19.07
N PHE A 357 -6.34 -5.93 19.51
CA PHE A 357 -7.24 -4.83 19.19
C PHE A 357 -6.60 -3.98 18.10
N ASP A 358 -7.17 -3.98 16.90
CA ASP A 358 -6.65 -3.22 15.77
C ASP A 358 -7.54 -2.03 15.45
N VAL A 359 -6.94 -0.85 15.33
CA VAL A 359 -7.60 0.39 14.94
C VAL A 359 -7.27 0.69 13.48
N ALA A 360 -8.28 0.60 12.62
CA ALA A 360 -8.18 0.98 11.21
C ALA A 360 -8.16 2.50 11.05
N GLN A 361 -9.02 3.20 11.79
CA GLN A 361 -9.11 4.66 11.79
C GLN A 361 -9.74 5.17 13.08
N PHE A 362 -9.56 6.46 13.37
CA PHE A 362 -10.18 7.13 14.51
C PHE A 362 -10.85 8.43 14.06
N SER A 363 -11.83 8.90 14.83
CA SER A 363 -12.60 10.10 14.54
C SER A 363 -11.71 11.34 14.54
N ALA A 364 -11.65 12.07 13.43
CA ALA A 364 -10.93 13.32 13.27
C ALA A 364 -11.67 14.25 12.31
N PRO A 365 -11.54 15.58 12.42
CA PRO A 365 -12.00 16.50 11.38
C PRO A 365 -11.33 16.17 10.04
N CYS A 366 -12.12 16.05 8.98
CA CYS A 366 -11.64 15.72 7.64
C CYS A 366 -12.18 16.75 6.64
N PRO A 367 -11.31 17.41 5.85
CA PRO A 367 -11.77 18.25 4.75
C PRO A 367 -12.45 17.38 3.70
N VAL A 368 -13.67 17.74 3.31
CA VAL A 368 -14.45 17.01 2.30
C VAL A 368 -14.55 17.82 1.01
N LYS A 369 -14.56 17.13 -0.12
CA LYS A 369 -14.83 17.70 -1.44
C LYS A 369 -16.12 17.10 -1.98
N LEU A 370 -16.88 17.89 -2.74
CA LEU A 370 -18.11 17.41 -3.36
C LEU A 370 -17.78 16.55 -4.58
N HIS A 371 -18.13 15.26 -4.53
CA HIS A 371 -17.90 14.34 -5.64
C HIS A 371 -18.92 14.55 -6.77
N ARG A 372 -18.51 14.35 -8.03
CA ARG A 372 -19.33 14.58 -9.24
C ARG A 372 -20.69 13.86 -9.20
N SER A 373 -20.75 12.66 -8.62
CA SER A 373 -22.01 11.91 -8.48
C SER A 373 -23.02 12.60 -7.55
N PHE A 374 -22.56 13.22 -6.46
CA PHE A 374 -23.44 13.98 -5.56
C PHE A 374 -23.93 15.27 -6.22
N ILE A 375 -23.12 15.89 -7.08
CA ILE A 375 -23.56 17.05 -7.89
C ILE A 375 -24.74 16.65 -8.77
N ALA A 376 -24.66 15.51 -9.46
CA ALA A 376 -25.75 15.03 -10.30
C ALA A 376 -27.05 14.81 -9.50
N LEU A 377 -26.94 14.21 -8.30
CA LEU A 377 -28.09 14.03 -7.40
C LEU A 377 -28.68 15.37 -6.93
N LEU A 378 -27.83 16.32 -6.52
CA LEU A 378 -28.27 17.64 -6.10
C LEU A 378 -28.97 18.40 -7.22
N VAL A 379 -28.46 18.34 -8.44
CA VAL A 379 -29.07 18.97 -9.63
C VAL A 379 -30.43 18.34 -9.94
N ALA A 380 -30.55 17.01 -9.88
CA ALA A 380 -31.82 16.32 -10.09
C ALA A 380 -32.87 16.74 -9.04
N LEU A 381 -32.52 16.69 -7.75
CA LEU A 381 -33.41 17.12 -6.67
C LEU A 381 -33.76 18.60 -6.75
N ALA A 382 -32.81 19.45 -7.11
CA ALA A 382 -33.05 20.89 -7.26
C ALA A 382 -33.98 21.18 -8.43
N ARG A 383 -33.90 20.43 -9.53
CA ARG A 383 -34.83 20.52 -10.65
C ARG A 383 -36.26 20.16 -10.21
N ASP A 384 -36.42 19.04 -9.51
CA ASP A 384 -37.74 18.59 -9.04
C ASP A 384 -38.39 19.57 -8.07
N GLN A 385 -37.57 20.30 -7.30
CA GLN A 385 -38.03 21.32 -6.36
C GLN A 385 -38.13 22.74 -6.96
N GLY A 386 -37.84 22.92 -8.26
CA GLY A 386 -37.83 24.25 -8.89
C GLY A 386 -36.74 25.20 -8.36
N LYS A 387 -35.64 24.68 -7.82
CA LYS A 387 -34.52 25.43 -7.21
C LYS A 387 -33.21 25.30 -8.00
N LEU A 388 -33.28 24.87 -9.25
CA LEU A 388 -32.10 24.58 -10.07
C LEU A 388 -31.16 25.78 -10.17
N GLU A 389 -31.71 26.98 -10.43
CA GLU A 389 -30.93 28.22 -10.58
C GLU A 389 -30.07 28.53 -9.34
N ILE A 390 -30.57 28.23 -8.13
CA ILE A 390 -29.86 28.48 -6.87
C ILE A 390 -28.64 27.55 -6.76
N VAL A 391 -28.84 26.27 -7.08
CA VAL A 391 -27.77 25.26 -7.02
C VAL A 391 -26.72 25.51 -8.11
N GLU A 392 -27.15 25.80 -9.34
CA GLU A 392 -26.25 26.14 -10.45
C GLU A 392 -25.43 27.39 -10.11
N LYS A 393 -26.07 28.46 -9.65
CA LYS A 393 -25.36 29.68 -9.23
C LYS A 393 -24.31 29.38 -8.16
N ARG A 394 -24.66 28.60 -7.12
CA ARG A 394 -23.70 28.26 -6.06
C ARG A 394 -22.55 27.40 -6.56
N LEU A 395 -22.81 26.43 -7.44
CA LEU A 395 -21.77 25.61 -8.05
C LEU A 395 -20.83 26.45 -8.90
N HIS A 396 -21.36 27.37 -9.72
CA HIS A 396 -20.56 28.31 -10.50
C HIS A 396 -19.71 29.23 -9.60
N GLU A 397 -20.28 29.79 -8.53
CA GLU A 397 -19.53 30.60 -7.57
C GLU A 397 -18.37 29.82 -6.93
N LEU A 398 -18.61 28.57 -6.50
CA LEU A 398 -17.57 27.72 -5.90
C LEU A 398 -16.48 27.36 -6.91
N LEU A 399 -16.87 27.07 -8.16
CA LEU A 399 -15.93 26.81 -9.25
C LEU A 399 -15.07 28.06 -9.51
N SER A 400 -15.68 29.22 -9.69
CA SER A 400 -14.99 30.50 -9.87
C SER A 400 -14.07 30.82 -8.71
N GLN A 401 -14.48 30.56 -7.47
CA GLN A 401 -13.65 30.75 -6.29
C GLN A 401 -12.42 29.82 -6.31
N SER A 402 -12.60 28.54 -6.63
CA SER A 402 -11.49 27.59 -6.79
C SER A 402 -10.50 28.03 -7.87
N PHE A 403 -10.99 28.54 -9.00
CA PHE A 403 -10.14 29.09 -10.06
C PHE A 403 -9.37 30.32 -9.57
N MET A 404 -10.05 31.26 -8.91
CA MET A 404 -9.41 32.47 -8.39
C MET A 404 -8.36 32.16 -7.32
N ASP A 405 -8.58 31.15 -6.48
CA ASP A 405 -7.60 30.72 -5.48
C ASP A 405 -6.34 30.12 -6.14
N ILE A 406 -6.51 29.34 -7.22
CA ILE A 406 -5.37 28.85 -8.03
C ILE A 406 -4.65 30.01 -8.72
N LEU A 407 -5.37 30.95 -9.33
CA LEU A 407 -4.74 32.11 -10.00
C LEU A 407 -4.03 33.06 -9.03
N LYS A 408 -4.58 33.27 -7.82
CA LYS A 408 -3.90 34.00 -6.75
C LYS A 408 -2.63 33.28 -6.31
N SER A 409 -2.66 31.95 -6.26
CA SER A 409 -1.48 31.15 -5.91
C SER A 409 -0.32 31.30 -6.90
N LEU A 410 -0.59 31.69 -8.16
CA LEU A 410 0.43 31.98 -9.16
C LEU A 410 1.14 33.31 -8.97
N ASN A 411 0.61 34.20 -8.11
CA ASN A 411 1.14 35.55 -7.89
C ASN A 411 1.58 35.80 -6.44
N ASP A 412 1.21 34.91 -5.51
CA ASP A 412 1.67 34.94 -4.12
C ASP A 412 2.82 33.93 -3.92
N PRO A 413 4.04 34.36 -3.56
CA PRO A 413 5.19 33.47 -3.36
C PRO A 413 4.90 32.32 -2.37
N ASP A 414 4.15 32.58 -1.30
CA ASP A 414 3.86 31.57 -0.28
C ASP A 414 2.86 30.52 -0.78
N ALA A 415 1.80 30.96 -1.47
CA ALA A 415 0.86 30.05 -2.10
C ALA A 415 1.47 29.29 -3.29
N PHE A 416 2.37 29.90 -4.07
CA PHE A 416 3.09 29.25 -5.17
C PHE A 416 3.91 28.06 -4.66
N VAL A 417 4.64 28.26 -3.56
CA VAL A 417 5.39 27.18 -2.88
C VAL A 417 4.45 26.09 -2.37
N LYS A 418 3.27 26.43 -1.85
CA LYS A 418 2.27 25.43 -1.42
C LYS A 418 1.75 24.60 -2.58
N VAL A 419 1.52 25.18 -3.76
CA VAL A 419 1.09 24.43 -4.95
C VAL A 419 2.23 23.57 -5.49
N LEU A 420 3.46 24.09 -5.54
CA LEU A 420 4.63 23.28 -5.90
C LEU A 420 4.78 22.05 -5.00
N LYS A 421 4.51 22.18 -3.69
CA LYS A 421 4.52 21.05 -2.75
C LYS A 421 3.43 20.01 -2.99
N GLN A 422 2.39 20.33 -3.76
CA GLN A 422 1.32 19.39 -4.15
C GLN A 422 1.67 18.59 -5.41
N LEU A 423 2.74 18.97 -6.13
CA LEU A 423 3.21 18.24 -7.29
C LEU A 423 3.79 16.87 -6.91
N PRO A 424 3.86 15.90 -7.84
CA PRO A 424 4.35 14.55 -7.57
C PRO A 424 5.74 14.52 -6.91
N LYS A 425 5.98 13.48 -6.10
CA LYS A 425 7.13 13.26 -5.19
C LYS A 425 8.55 13.49 -5.75
N TYR A 426 8.73 13.61 -7.05
CA TYR A 426 10.05 13.71 -7.69
C TYR A 426 10.63 15.12 -7.71
N PHE A 427 9.89 16.14 -7.26
CA PHE A 427 10.36 17.51 -7.25
C PHE A 427 10.67 17.99 -5.81
N PRO A 428 11.95 18.03 -5.38
CA PRO A 428 12.31 18.39 -4.01
C PRO A 428 12.24 19.91 -3.82
N VAL A 429 11.02 20.46 -3.76
CA VAL A 429 10.72 21.88 -3.53
C VAL A 429 11.46 22.41 -2.30
N ALA A 430 11.63 21.57 -1.28
CA ALA A 430 12.37 21.86 -0.05
C ALA A 430 13.84 22.27 -0.27
N LYS A 431 14.47 21.77 -1.34
CA LYS A 431 15.88 22.03 -1.66
C LYS A 431 16.07 23.30 -2.50
N LEU A 432 14.99 23.93 -2.97
CA LEU A 432 15.05 25.12 -3.79
C LEU A 432 15.23 26.35 -2.90
N ALA A 433 16.49 26.67 -2.61
CA ALA A 433 16.90 27.76 -1.72
C ALA A 433 16.87 29.16 -2.37
N SER A 434 15.92 29.45 -3.26
CA SER A 434 15.86 30.76 -3.94
C SER A 434 14.69 31.61 -3.47
N THR A 435 14.96 32.90 -3.24
CA THR A 435 14.00 33.90 -2.75
C THR A 435 12.94 34.33 -3.78
N ASN A 436 12.94 33.77 -5.00
CA ASN A 436 12.01 34.19 -6.05
C ASN A 436 11.62 33.07 -7.03
N LEU A 437 11.09 31.96 -6.50
CA LEU A 437 10.66 30.78 -7.28
C LEU A 437 9.55 31.09 -8.29
N ILE A 438 8.76 32.14 -8.06
CA ILE A 438 7.60 32.52 -8.88
C ILE A 438 7.98 33.08 -10.26
N ASN A 439 9.21 33.60 -10.37
CA ASN A 439 9.77 34.16 -11.60
C ASN A 439 10.59 33.13 -12.39
N GLU A 440 10.75 31.91 -11.88
CA GLU A 440 11.44 30.84 -12.61
C GLU A 440 10.47 30.25 -13.67
N PRO A 441 10.80 30.36 -14.97
CA PRO A 441 9.87 30.01 -16.05
C PRO A 441 9.41 28.54 -16.04
N PHE A 442 10.29 27.60 -15.67
CA PHE A 442 9.94 26.18 -15.64
C PHE A 442 8.98 25.85 -14.49
N LEU A 443 9.23 26.35 -13.28
CA LEU A 443 8.35 26.20 -12.12
C LEU A 443 6.98 26.83 -12.38
N ARG A 444 6.97 28.00 -13.01
CA ARG A 444 5.74 28.69 -13.37
C ARG A 444 4.92 27.87 -14.36
N ALA A 445 5.55 27.37 -15.43
CA ALA A 445 4.89 26.51 -16.40
C ALA A 445 4.36 25.21 -15.76
N LEU A 446 5.07 24.65 -14.78
CA LEU A 446 4.67 23.46 -14.05
C LEU A 446 3.42 23.69 -13.18
N VAL A 447 3.36 24.82 -12.48
CA VAL A 447 2.18 25.21 -11.68
C VAL A 447 1.01 25.60 -12.58
N GLU A 448 1.25 26.27 -13.71
CA GLU A 448 0.22 26.56 -14.72
C GLU A 448 -0.34 25.26 -15.33
N ALA A 449 0.51 24.30 -15.67
CA ALA A 449 0.07 22.98 -16.15
C ALA A 449 -0.74 22.23 -15.08
N PHE A 450 -0.34 22.30 -13.81
CA PHE A 450 -1.11 21.74 -12.69
C PHE A 450 -2.47 22.44 -12.50
N ALA A 451 -2.52 23.75 -12.69
CA ALA A 451 -3.77 24.52 -12.66
C ALA A 451 -4.71 24.07 -13.78
N VAL A 452 -4.19 23.91 -15.01
CA VAL A 452 -4.97 23.41 -16.16
C VAL A 452 -5.43 21.98 -15.93
N PHE A 453 -4.57 21.10 -15.43
CA PHE A 453 -4.92 19.70 -15.15
C PHE A 453 -6.04 19.57 -14.10
N ASN A 454 -6.07 20.44 -13.08
CA ASN A 454 -7.15 20.41 -12.08
C ASN A 454 -8.44 21.09 -12.55
N ALA A 455 -8.36 21.91 -13.60
CA ALA A 455 -9.50 22.59 -14.20
C ALA A 455 -10.30 21.72 -15.17
N THR A 456 -9.63 20.75 -15.82
CA THR A 456 -10.21 19.74 -16.70
C THR A 456 -10.64 18.50 -15.91
#